data_AF-S7IY88-F1
#
_entry.id   AF-S7IY88-F1
#
_cell.length_a   1.000
_cell.length_b   1.000
_cell.length_c   1.000
_cell.angle_alpha   90.00
_cell.angle_beta   90.00
_cell.angle_gamma   90.00
#
_symmetry.space_group_name_H-M   'P 1'
#
loop_
_entity.id
_entity.type
_entity.pdbx_description
1 polymer ?
#
loop_
_entity_poly.entity_id
_entity_poly.type
_entity_poly.pdbx_seq_one_letter_code
_entity_poly.pdbx_strand_id
1 'polypeptide(L)' 'MESGSLQGMDALLAIVQMPSGIPVATVAINGAKNGALLAVQIGAASDAALAKKYKAYRENMANEVMEKNQKLQETIKSL' A
#
# COMPACT_ATOMS: atom_id res chain seq x y z
N MET A 1 -14.44 -7.07 -0.78
CA MET A 1 -15.61 -6.26 -0.37
C MET A 1 -16.31 -5.88 -1.66
N GLU A 2 -17.56 -6.29 -1.82
CA GLU A 2 -18.39 -5.92 -2.97
C GLU A 2 -18.62 -4.41 -2.96
N SER A 3 -18.10 -3.69 -3.94
CA SER A 3 -18.11 -2.23 -4.00
C SER A 3 -19.21 -1.73 -4.95
N GLY A 4 -20.48 -2.03 -4.64
CA GLY A 4 -21.65 -1.47 -5.32
C GLY A 4 -21.70 -1.62 -6.85
N SER A 5 -22.63 -0.92 -7.49
CA SER A 5 -22.81 -0.93 -8.95
C SER A 5 -21.68 -0.22 -9.72
N LEU A 6 -20.96 0.69 -9.06
CA LEU A 6 -19.90 1.50 -9.66
C LEU A 6 -18.48 1.08 -9.24
N GLN A 7 -18.33 -0.14 -8.71
CA GLN A 7 -17.03 -0.70 -8.32
C GLN A 7 -16.21 0.22 -7.39
N GLY A 8 -16.88 1.01 -6.55
CA GLY A 8 -16.27 1.93 -5.58
C GLY A 8 -15.79 3.25 -6.16
N MET A 9 -16.05 3.55 -7.44
CA MET A 9 -15.71 4.84 -8.06
C MET A 9 -16.48 5.99 -7.41
N ASP A 10 -17.74 5.75 -7.04
CA ASP A 10 -18.57 6.66 -6.27
C ASP A 10 -17.94 7.01 -4.91
N ALA A 11 -17.52 5.98 -4.17
CA ALA A 11 -16.83 6.16 -2.88
C ALA A 11 -15.48 6.87 -3.05
N LEU A 12 -14.71 6.54 -4.09
CA LEU A 12 -13.44 7.20 -4.38
C LEU A 12 -13.64 8.70 -4.62
N LEU A 13 -14.55 9.07 -5.51
CA LEU A 13 -14.83 10.46 -5.85
C LEU A 13 -15.42 11.23 -4.67
N ALA A 14 -16.28 10.61 -3.87
CA ALA A 14 -16.82 11.23 -2.66
C ALA A 14 -15.76 11.57 -1.61
N ILE A 15 -14.64 10.82 -1.56
CA ILE A 15 -13.57 11.01 -0.58
C ILE A 15 -12.45 11.91 -1.12
N VAL A 16 -12.04 11.74 -2.38
CA VAL A 16 -10.87 12.45 -2.95
C VAL A 16 -11.18 13.89 -3.37
N GLN A 17 -12.43 14.20 -3.71
CA GLN A 17 -12.84 15.52 -4.24
C GLN A 17 -13.07 16.54 -3.11
N MET A 18 -12.07 16.74 -2.25
CA MET A 18 -12.16 17.71 -1.16
C MET A 18 -11.95 19.15 -1.65
N PRO A 19 -12.64 20.14 -1.06
CA PRO A 19 -12.44 21.55 -1.40
C PRO A 19 -11.08 22.06 -0.94
N SER A 20 -10.64 23.18 -1.52
CA SER A 20 -9.39 23.85 -1.16
C SER A 20 -9.33 24.16 0.34
N GLY A 21 -8.20 23.83 0.96
CA GLY A 21 -7.95 24.07 2.39
C GLY A 21 -8.27 22.89 3.32
N ILE A 22 -8.92 21.82 2.84
CA ILE A 22 -9.27 20.64 3.65
C ILE A 22 -8.76 19.36 2.96
N PRO A 23 -7.47 19.04 3.04
CA PRO A 23 -6.92 17.89 2.34
C PRO A 23 -7.33 16.57 2.99
N VAL A 24 -7.52 15.52 2.17
CA VAL A 24 -7.71 14.13 2.61
C VAL A 24 -6.71 13.25 1.88
N ALA A 25 -6.03 12.37 2.63
CA ALA A 25 -5.08 11.43 2.06
C ALA A 25 -5.80 10.15 1.59
N THR A 26 -6.26 10.16 0.35
CA THR A 26 -7.00 9.03 -0.25
C THR A 26 -6.07 7.96 -0.81
N VAL A 27 -6.39 6.69 -0.56
CA VAL A 27 -5.68 5.52 -1.09
C VAL A 27 -6.57 4.75 -2.07
N ALA A 28 -6.04 3.67 -2.68
CA ALA A 28 -6.78 2.84 -3.63
C ALA A 28 -8.13 2.33 -3.06
N ILE A 29 -9.12 2.11 -3.93
CA ILE A 29 -10.37 1.41 -3.59
C ILE A 29 -10.02 0.03 -3.00
N ASN A 30 -10.68 -0.34 -1.90
CA ASN A 30 -10.34 -1.53 -1.11
C ASN A 30 -8.87 -1.58 -0.63
N GLY A 31 -8.17 -0.44 -0.62
CA GLY A 31 -6.75 -0.30 -0.28
C GLY A 31 -6.46 -0.16 1.20
N ALA A 32 -7.20 -0.85 2.08
CA ALA A 32 -7.08 -0.72 3.53
C ALA A 32 -5.65 -0.93 4.05
N LYS A 33 -4.92 -1.90 3.46
CA LYS A 33 -3.51 -2.14 3.77
C LYS A 33 -2.63 -0.91 3.48
N ASN A 34 -2.86 -0.23 2.36
CA ASN A 34 -2.12 0.98 2.01
C ASN A 34 -2.49 2.14 2.94
N GLY A 35 -3.76 2.26 3.35
CA GLY A 35 -4.19 3.22 4.35
C GLY A 35 -3.47 3.02 5.70
N ALA A 36 -3.39 1.77 6.18
CA ALA A 36 -2.63 1.45 7.40
C ALA A 36 -1.13 1.75 7.26
N LEU A 37 -0.52 1.40 6.12
CA LEU A 37 0.90 1.69 5.86
C LEU A 37 1.18 3.19 5.72
N LEU A 38 0.23 3.98 5.21
CA LEU A 38 0.35 5.44 5.17
C LEU A 38 0.31 6.03 6.58
N ALA A 39 -0.60 5.54 7.44
CA ALA A 39 -0.65 5.96 8.84
C ALA A 39 0.65 5.63 9.58
N VAL A 40 1.21 4.43 9.35
CA VAL A 40 2.52 4.03 9.91
C VAL A 40 3.64 4.95 9.41
N GLN A 41 3.65 5.32 8.12
CA GLN A 41 4.65 6.24 7.57
C GLN A 41 4.57 7.64 8.20
N ILE A 42 3.35 8.16 8.39
CA ILE A 42 3.15 9.45 9.07
C ILE A 42 3.68 9.37 10.51
N GLY A 43 3.32 8.31 11.26
CA GLY A 43 3.82 8.12 12.63
C GLY A 43 5.34 7.93 12.70
N ALA A 44 5.91 7.21 11.75
CA ALA A 44 7.35 6.96 11.65
C ALA A 44 8.17 8.24 11.42
N ALA A 45 7.57 9.32 10.90
CA ALA A 45 8.24 10.61 10.79
C ALA A 45 8.63 11.20 12.16
N SER A 46 7.90 10.83 13.22
CA SER A 46 8.15 11.28 14.60
C SER A 46 8.63 10.20 15.56
N ASP A 47 8.58 8.92 15.18
CA ASP A 47 8.96 7.77 16.02
C ASP A 47 10.05 6.94 15.33
N ALA A 48 11.28 7.02 15.85
CA ALA A 48 12.43 6.29 15.33
C ALA A 48 12.31 4.77 15.46
N ALA A 49 11.65 4.27 16.51
CA ALA A 49 11.43 2.84 16.69
C ALA A 49 10.42 2.32 15.66
N LEU A 50 9.36 3.08 15.39
CA LEU A 50 8.40 2.78 14.34
C LEU A 50 9.03 2.86 12.94
N ALA A 51 9.87 3.87 12.69
CA ALA A 51 10.62 4.01 11.43
C ALA A 51 11.51 2.79 11.16
N LYS A 52 12.21 2.28 12.18
CA LYS A 52 13.02 1.06 12.07
C LYS A 52 12.17 -0.16 11.71
N LYS A 53 11.01 -0.33 12.34
CA LYS A 53 10.07 -1.43 12.02
C LYS A 53 9.52 -1.31 10.60
N TYR A 54 9.14 -0.11 10.17
CA TYR A 54 8.65 0.13 8.81
C TYR A 54 9.73 -0.13 7.75
N LYS A 55 10.98 0.25 8.03
CA LYS A 55 12.12 -0.06 7.15
C LYS A 55 12.32 -1.57 6.99
N ALA A 56 12.35 -2.32 8.10
CA ALA A 56 12.48 -3.78 8.05
C ALA A 56 11.32 -4.44 7.27
N TYR A 57 10.10 -3.94 7.44
CA TYR A 57 8.94 -4.39 6.67
C TYR A 57 9.15 -4.22 5.15
N ARG A 58 9.69 -3.06 4.72
CA ARG A 58 9.99 -2.78 3.31
C ARG A 58 11.10 -3.66 2.75
N GLU A 59 12.15 -3.91 3.54
CA GLU A 59 13.26 -4.80 3.16
C GLU A 59 12.79 -6.24 2.95
N ASN A 60 11.96 -6.75 3.88
CA ASN A 60 11.38 -8.09 3.75
C ASN A 60 10.54 -8.24 2.49
N MET A 61 9.72 -7.23 2.16
CA MET A 61 8.92 -7.25 0.93
C MET A 61 9.79 -7.28 -0.33
N ALA A 62 10.92 -6.56 -0.34
CA ALA A 62 11.86 -6.61 -1.47
C ALA A 62 12.49 -8.01 -1.61
N ASN A 63 12.90 -8.61 -0.49
CA ASN A 63 13.47 -9.96 -0.48
C ASN A 63 12.46 -11.00 -1.00
N GLU A 64 11.20 -10.94 -0.56
CA GLU A 64 10.15 -11.84 -1.06
C GLU A 64 9.97 -11.77 -2.59
N VAL A 65 10.05 -10.56 -3.16
CA VAL A 65 9.96 -10.38 -4.62
C VAL A 65 11.18 -10.97 -5.32
N MET A 66 12.38 -10.76 -4.78
CA MET A 66 13.62 -11.32 -5.33
C MET A 66 13.59 -12.85 -5.32
N GLU A 67 13.14 -13.46 -4.22
CA GLU A 67 12.99 -14.91 -4.10
C GLU A 67 11.97 -15.47 -5.11
N LYS A 68 10.81 -14.80 -5.26
CA LYS A 68 9.80 -15.21 -6.25
C LYS A 68 10.33 -15.11 -7.67
N ASN A 69 11.10 -14.07 -7.98
CA ASN A 69 11.72 -13.90 -9.28
C ASN A 69 12.75 -15.01 -9.56
N GLN A 70 13.62 -15.34 -8.60
CA GLN A 70 14.60 -16.43 -8.74
C GLN A 70 13.90 -17.76 -9.08
N LYS A 71 12.86 -18.12 -8.32
CA LYS A 71 12.06 -19.34 -8.57
C LYS A 71 11.42 -19.33 -9.96
N LEU A 72 10.92 -18.18 -10.41
CA LEU A 72 10.35 -18.04 -11.74
C LEU A 72 11.41 -18.27 -12.83
N GLN A 73 12.61 -17.70 -12.67
CA GLN A 73 13.72 -17.88 -13.63
C GLN A 73 14.20 -19.33 -13.70
N GLU A 74 14.26 -20.03 -12.58
CA GLU A 74 14.56 -21.47 -12.55
C GLU A 74 13.51 -22.28 -13.32
N THR A 75 12.22 -21.99 -13.08
CA THR A 75 11.11 -22.63 -13.79
C THR A 75 11.22 -22.41 -15.30
N ILE A 76 11.48 -21.18 -15.74
CA ILE A 76 11.63 -20.83 -17.16
C ILE A 76 12.82 -21.56 -17.80
N LYS A 77 13.95 -21.70 -17.09
CA LYS A 77 15.12 -22.41 -17.60
C LYS A 77 14.93 -23.93 -17.70
N SER A 78 13.97 -24.48 -16.95
CA SER A 78 13.63 -25.90 -16.96
C SER A 78 12.60 -26.30 -18.02
N LEU A 79 12.01 -25.30 -18.70
CA LEU A 79 11.14 -25.48 -19.87
C LEU A 79 11.96 -25.53 -21.16
#